data_AF-A0A3R7C9P4-F1
#
_entry.id   AF-A0A3R7C9P4-F1
#
_cell.length_a   1.000
_cell.length_b   1.000
_cell.length_c   1.000
_cell.angle_alpha   90.00
_cell.angle_beta   90.00
_cell.angle_gamma   90.00
#
_symmetry.space_group_name_H-M   'P 1'
#
loop_
_entity.id
_entity.type
_entity.pdbx_description
1 polymer ?
#
loop_
_entity_poly.entity_id
_entity_poly.type
_entity_poly.pdbx_seq_one_letter_code
_entity_poly.pdbx_strand_id
1 'polypeptide(L)'
;DVVHACVARGEADLASRAIVEAVLTKAAETEKMTLSELLDLEPGKKRRDIHDDTTVVHRRFDKASALLSGVCEEEKEKHVLLDDIVSLLDDQKVIAAAKKNDTASEDKDKVEKGALIVRDVAMRTLKRRKDCELDEPKKKSPTENRRNSLAAAIEAEGERELAVREKELEFQRFKFEAELKERELLRGLDREEKKAERDHQVLLAASRARRC
;
A
#
# COMPACT_ATOMS: atom_id res chain seq x y z
N ASP A 1 11.27 39.70 22.47
CA ASP A 1 10.35 38.56 22.32
C ASP A 1 11.17 37.28 22.24
N VAL A 2 10.87 36.31 23.12
CA VAL A 2 11.63 35.05 23.24
C VAL A 2 11.51 34.23 21.96
N VAL A 3 10.35 34.28 21.29
CA VAL A 3 10.11 33.58 20.02
C VAL A 3 11.06 34.10 18.94
N HIS A 4 11.10 35.42 18.73
CA HIS A 4 11.99 36.04 17.74
C HIS A 4 13.47 35.80 18.02
N ALA A 5 13.87 35.74 19.30
CA ALA A 5 15.24 35.40 19.68
C ALA A 5 15.62 33.95 19.37
N CYS A 6 14.71 32.98 19.58
CA CYS A 6 14.94 31.57 19.24
C CYS A 6 14.99 31.36 17.72
N VAL A 7 14.10 32.03 16.97
CA VAL A 7 14.10 31.98 15.50
C VAL A 7 15.40 32.55 14.92
N ALA A 8 15.90 33.67 15.46
CA ALA A 8 17.15 34.27 15.02
C ALA A 8 18.39 33.39 15.28
N ARG A 9 18.31 32.46 16.25
CA ARG A 9 19.36 31.47 16.53
C ARG A 9 19.23 30.17 15.73
N GLY A 10 18.18 30.03 14.90
CA GLY A 10 17.92 28.81 14.14
C GLY A 10 17.33 27.66 14.97
N GLU A 11 16.89 27.92 16.20
CA GLU A 11 16.37 26.91 17.12
C GLU A 11 14.84 26.77 16.95
N ALA A 12 14.42 26.12 15.86
CA ALA A 12 13.00 26.00 15.48
C ALA A 12 12.13 25.33 16.56
N ASP A 13 12.68 24.33 17.26
CA ASP A 13 11.95 23.62 18.32
C ASP A 13 11.71 24.50 19.55
N LEU A 14 12.71 25.28 19.95
CA LEU A 14 12.59 26.21 21.08
C LEU A 14 11.67 27.40 20.73
N ALA A 15 11.70 27.87 19.49
CA ALA A 15 10.77 28.88 19.01
C ALA A 15 9.33 28.37 19.04
N SER A 16 9.09 27.15 18.54
CA SER A 16 7.76 26.52 18.54
C SER A 16 7.24 26.31 19.95
N ARG A 17 8.09 25.85 20.88
CA ARG A 17 7.75 25.73 22.31
C ARG A 17 7.39 27.08 22.93
N ALA A 18 8.16 28.12 22.64
CA ALA A 18 7.92 29.48 23.18
C ALA A 18 6.62 30.11 22.64
N ILE A 19 6.19 29.74 21.42
CA ILE A 19 4.89 30.15 20.87
C ILE A 19 3.76 29.45 21.63
N VAL A 20 3.84 28.12 21.77
CA VAL A 20 2.80 27.31 22.45
C VAL A 20 2.69 27.69 23.94
N GLU A 21 3.82 27.71 24.63
CA GLU A 21 4.29 28.88 25.38
C GLU A 21 3.27 29.98 25.77
N ALA A 22 3.45 31.09 25.07
CA ALA A 22 2.66 32.30 25.20
C ALA A 22 1.15 32.09 24.98
N VAL A 23 0.76 31.22 24.04
CA VAL A 23 -0.66 30.99 23.72
C VAL A 23 -1.40 30.38 24.91
N LEU A 24 -0.84 29.36 25.55
CA LEU A 24 -1.46 28.71 26.71
C LEU A 24 -1.48 29.63 27.93
N THR A 25 -0.43 30.43 28.14
CA THR A 25 -0.40 31.40 29.25
C THR A 25 -1.51 32.44 29.07
N LYS A 26 -1.71 32.93 27.85
CA LYS A 26 -2.78 33.88 27.53
C LYS A 26 -4.18 33.27 27.71
N ALA A 27 -4.36 32.00 27.35
CA ALA A 27 -5.62 31.27 27.58
C ALA A 27 -5.89 31.03 29.08
N ALA A 28 -4.85 30.77 29.86
CA ALA A 28 -4.95 30.64 31.31
C ALA A 28 -5.36 31.98 31.97
N GLU A 29 -4.78 33.09 31.51
CA GLU A 29 -5.12 34.44 31.97
C GLU A 29 -6.58 34.81 31.69
N THR A 30 -7.11 34.46 30.52
CA THR A 30 -8.52 34.73 30.18
C THR A 30 -9.50 33.98 31.08
N GLU A 31 -9.14 32.77 31.49
CA GLU A 31 -9.94 31.92 32.38
C GLU A 31 -9.62 32.11 33.87
N LYS A 32 -8.73 33.07 34.21
CA LYS A 32 -8.27 33.35 35.58
C LYS A 32 -7.67 32.13 36.29
N MET A 33 -7.02 31.26 35.54
CA MET A 33 -6.31 30.09 36.04
C MET A 33 -4.80 30.29 35.88
N THR A 34 -4.02 29.54 36.66
CA THR A 34 -2.58 29.44 36.44
C THR A 34 -2.29 28.51 35.26
N LEU A 35 -1.16 28.72 34.59
CA LEU A 35 -0.71 27.83 33.50
C LEU A 35 -0.61 26.37 33.96
N SER A 36 -0.17 26.13 35.20
CA SER A 36 -0.10 24.77 35.77
C SER A 36 -1.47 24.12 35.91
N GLU A 37 -2.46 24.86 36.43
CA GLU A 37 -3.85 24.37 36.56
C GLU A 37 -4.46 24.06 35.19
N LEU A 38 -4.17 24.87 34.17
CA LEU A 38 -4.61 24.62 32.80
C LEU A 38 -4.03 23.32 32.23
N LEU A 39 -2.75 23.05 32.49
CA LEU A 39 -2.08 21.84 32.03
C LEU A 39 -2.60 20.58 32.71
N ASP A 40 -3.11 20.69 33.95
CA ASP A 40 -3.62 19.57 34.74
C ASP A 40 -5.10 19.25 34.50
N LEU A 41 -5.77 19.98 33.60
CA LEU A 41 -7.13 19.66 33.18
C LEU A 41 -7.21 18.32 32.41
N GLU A 42 -8.14 17.48 32.84
CA GLU A 42 -8.45 16.21 32.18
C GLU A 42 -8.94 16.42 30.73
N PRO A 43 -8.58 15.51 29.79
CA PRO A 43 -9.06 15.55 28.43
C PRO A 43 -10.58 15.56 28.32
N GLY A 44 -11.13 16.56 27.64
CA GLY A 44 -12.58 16.67 27.47
C GLY A 44 -13.07 18.01 26.97
N LYS A 45 -14.40 18.13 26.89
CA LYS A 45 -15.09 19.33 26.35
C LYS A 45 -14.66 20.63 27.05
N LYS A 46 -14.52 20.60 28.38
CA LYS A 46 -14.14 21.77 29.18
C LYS A 46 -12.74 22.27 28.88
N ARG A 47 -11.80 21.37 28.56
CA ARG A 47 -10.43 21.75 28.19
C ARG A 47 -10.36 22.29 26.76
N ARG A 48 -11.07 21.64 25.83
CA ARG A 48 -11.13 22.05 24.42
C ARG A 48 -11.69 23.45 24.20
N ASP A 49 -12.63 23.87 25.04
CA ASP A 49 -13.22 25.21 24.98
C ASP A 49 -12.21 26.31 25.36
N ILE A 50 -11.19 25.95 26.15
CA ILE A 50 -10.15 26.87 26.63
C ILE A 50 -8.94 26.88 25.67
N HIS A 51 -8.55 25.72 25.14
CA HIS A 51 -7.48 25.61 24.14
C HIS A 51 -7.50 24.24 23.42
N ASP A 52 -6.93 24.18 22.21
CA ASP A 52 -6.81 22.93 21.44
C ASP A 52 -5.89 21.92 22.14
N ASP A 53 -6.41 20.70 22.33
CA ASP A 53 -5.74 19.58 23.01
C ASP A 53 -4.32 19.30 22.46
N THR A 54 -4.07 19.63 21.19
CA THR A 54 -2.77 19.46 20.51
C THR A 54 -1.65 20.24 21.21
N THR A 55 -1.91 21.45 21.69
CA THR A 55 -0.88 22.33 22.30
C THR A 55 -0.37 21.81 23.65
N VAL A 56 -1.27 21.31 24.51
CA VAL A 56 -0.90 20.69 25.79
C VAL A 56 -0.34 19.30 25.60
N VAL A 57 -0.83 18.55 24.61
CA VAL A 57 -0.19 17.31 24.18
C VAL A 57 1.25 17.61 23.78
N HIS A 58 1.55 18.58 22.91
CA HIS A 58 2.94 18.93 22.57
C HIS A 58 3.80 19.31 23.78
N ARG A 59 3.29 20.15 24.70
CA ARG A 59 4.04 20.51 25.92
C ARG A 59 4.28 19.36 26.89
N ARG A 60 3.28 18.50 27.11
CA ARG A 60 3.41 17.31 27.97
C ARG A 60 4.27 16.25 27.30
N PHE A 61 4.15 16.12 25.98
CA PHE A 61 4.94 15.21 25.17
C PHE A 61 6.40 15.63 25.18
N ASP A 62 6.76 16.92 25.20
CA ASP A 62 8.15 17.38 25.23
C ASP A 62 8.92 17.07 26.52
N LYS A 63 8.28 17.10 27.71
CA LYS A 63 8.96 16.72 28.97
C LYS A 63 9.27 15.23 29.05
N ALA A 64 8.39 14.39 28.53
CA ALA A 64 8.61 12.95 28.41
C ALA A 64 9.50 12.61 27.21
N SER A 65 9.34 13.33 26.10
CA SER A 65 10.10 13.14 24.86
C SER A 65 11.52 13.67 24.97
N ALA A 66 11.84 14.66 25.80
CA ALA A 66 13.25 15.00 26.04
C ALA A 66 14.01 13.85 26.75
N LEU A 67 13.29 12.95 27.44
CA LEU A 67 13.84 11.74 28.05
C LEU A 67 13.71 10.49 27.15
N LEU A 68 12.92 10.57 26.07
CA LEU A 68 12.64 9.47 25.12
C LEU A 68 13.14 9.77 23.68
N SER A 69 13.56 10.99 23.38
CA SER A 69 14.09 11.47 22.10
C SER A 69 15.60 11.20 22.08
N GLY A 70 15.87 9.91 22.03
CA GLY A 70 17.15 9.31 21.73
C GLY A 70 16.96 7.93 21.10
N VAL A 71 15.73 7.59 20.71
CA VAL A 71 15.47 6.39 19.92
C VAL A 71 15.69 6.83 18.47
N CYS A 72 16.85 6.49 17.92
CA CYS A 72 16.96 6.32 16.48
C CYS A 72 15.77 5.44 16.07
N GLU A 73 14.80 5.98 15.35
CA GLU A 73 13.78 5.13 14.75
C GLU A 73 14.53 4.15 13.85
N GLU A 74 14.56 2.89 14.27
CA GLU A 74 15.19 1.83 13.50
C GLU A 74 14.43 1.78 12.16
N GLU A 75 15.11 2.11 11.06
CA GLU A 75 14.60 1.90 9.70
C GLU A 75 14.41 0.40 9.50
N LYS A 76 13.28 -0.10 9.97
CA LYS A 76 12.88 -1.49 9.79
C LYS A 76 12.72 -1.77 8.31
N GLU A 77 12.99 -3.01 7.92
CA GLU A 77 12.72 -3.59 6.58
C GLU A 77 11.35 -3.17 5.99
N LYS A 78 10.33 -2.98 6.85
CA LYS A 78 9.01 -2.46 6.44
C LYS A 78 9.08 -1.10 5.76
N HIS A 79 9.93 -0.18 6.22
CA HIS A 79 10.06 1.17 5.65
C HIS A 79 10.70 1.09 4.25
N VAL A 80 11.79 0.33 4.12
CA VAL A 80 12.45 0.07 2.82
C VAL A 80 11.46 -0.57 1.82
N LEU A 81 10.70 -1.57 2.26
CA LEU A 81 9.68 -2.20 1.41
C LEU A 81 8.54 -1.25 1.03
N LEU A 82 8.17 -0.31 1.91
CA LEU A 82 7.16 0.68 1.59
C LEU A 82 7.67 1.66 0.53
N ASP A 83 8.94 2.07 0.62
CA ASP A 83 9.56 2.94 -0.39
C ASP A 83 9.63 2.24 -1.75
N ASP A 84 10.04 0.98 -1.78
CA ASP A 84 10.08 0.16 -3.01
C ASP A 84 8.67 -0.02 -3.61
N ILE A 85 7.67 -0.31 -2.79
CA ILE A 85 6.26 -0.46 -3.25
C ILE A 85 5.74 0.86 -3.81
N VAL A 86 6.03 1.99 -3.16
CA VAL A 86 5.62 3.31 -3.64
C VAL A 86 6.28 3.62 -4.99
N SER A 87 7.58 3.33 -5.14
CA SER A 87 8.29 3.49 -6.42
C SER A 87 7.66 2.65 -7.53
N LEU A 88 7.39 1.37 -7.28
CA LEU A 88 6.76 0.47 -8.26
C LEU A 88 5.35 0.93 -8.65
N LEU A 89 4.59 1.48 -7.71
CA LEU A 89 3.26 2.02 -8.00
C LEU A 89 3.32 3.27 -8.87
N ASP A 90 4.30 4.14 -8.67
CA ASP A 90 4.47 5.33 -9.49
C ASP A 90 4.94 4.98 -10.91
N ASP A 91 5.87 4.03 -11.05
CA ASP A 91 6.26 3.48 -12.35
C ASP A 91 5.06 2.86 -13.09
N GLN A 92 4.22 2.10 -12.38
CA GLN A 92 3.00 1.54 -12.97
C GLN A 92 2.01 2.61 -13.42
N LYS A 93 1.86 3.71 -12.68
CA LYS A 93 1.01 4.84 -13.10
C LYS A 93 1.56 5.49 -14.36
N VAL A 94 2.88 5.66 -14.47
CA VAL A 94 3.53 6.22 -15.67
C VAL A 94 3.34 5.28 -16.87
N ILE A 95 3.56 3.97 -16.70
CA ILE A 95 3.33 2.96 -17.74
C ILE A 95 1.86 2.91 -18.16
N ALA A 96 0.93 2.96 -17.20
CA ALA A 96 -0.51 2.96 -17.49
C ALA A 96 -0.94 4.23 -18.22
N ALA A 97 -0.37 5.39 -17.88
CA ALA A 97 -0.59 6.65 -18.59
C ALA A 97 -0.04 6.59 -20.02
N ALA A 98 1.16 6.03 -20.23
CA ALA A 98 1.74 5.84 -21.55
C ALA A 98 0.89 4.88 -22.42
N LYS A 99 0.47 3.73 -21.87
CA LYS A 99 -0.38 2.75 -22.57
C LYS A 99 -1.72 3.34 -23.01
N LYS A 100 -2.35 4.17 -22.18
CA LYS A 100 -3.61 4.86 -22.55
C LYS A 100 -3.46 5.74 -23.79
N ASN A 101 -2.29 6.35 -23.96
CA ASN A 101 -2.00 7.21 -25.11
C ASN A 101 -1.76 6.38 -26.38
N ASP A 102 -1.09 5.23 -26.29
CA ASP A 102 -0.86 4.33 -27.43
C ASP A 102 -2.14 3.61 -27.89
N THR A 103 -2.97 3.13 -26.96
CA THR A 103 -4.23 2.45 -27.31
C THR A 103 -5.23 3.39 -27.99
N ALA A 104 -5.26 4.67 -27.59
CA ALA A 104 -6.13 5.66 -28.21
C ALA A 104 -5.77 5.95 -29.68
N SER A 105 -4.48 5.82 -30.04
CA SER A 105 -4.00 5.95 -31.42
C SER A 105 -4.36 4.72 -32.25
N GLU A 106 -4.08 3.51 -31.75
CA GLU A 106 -4.34 2.28 -32.50
C GLU A 106 -5.82 1.99 -32.73
N ASP A 107 -6.69 2.30 -31.76
CA ASP A 107 -8.13 2.07 -31.89
C ASP A 107 -8.75 2.97 -32.96
N LYS A 108 -8.23 4.20 -33.12
CA LYS A 108 -8.65 5.12 -34.18
C LYS A 108 -8.30 4.56 -35.57
N ASP A 109 -7.10 4.01 -35.74
CA ASP A 109 -6.66 3.40 -36.99
C ASP A 109 -7.44 2.11 -37.33
N LYS A 110 -7.79 1.30 -36.32
CA LYS A 110 -8.62 0.09 -36.50
C LYS A 110 -10.05 0.44 -36.89
N VAL A 111 -10.63 1.47 -36.29
CA VAL A 111 -11.98 1.98 -36.63
C VAL A 111 -12.01 2.54 -38.05
N GLU A 112 -11.01 3.31 -38.47
CA GLU A 112 -10.94 3.84 -39.84
C GLU A 112 -10.79 2.72 -40.89
N LYS A 113 -9.94 1.71 -40.63
CA LYS A 113 -9.80 0.52 -41.49
C LYS A 113 -11.09 -0.29 -41.57
N GLY A 114 -11.77 -0.50 -40.44
CA GLY A 114 -13.07 -1.18 -40.39
C GLY A 114 -14.14 -0.44 -41.19
N ALA A 115 -14.20 0.89 -41.05
CA ALA A 115 -15.12 1.74 -41.80
C ALA A 115 -14.87 1.71 -43.31
N LEU A 116 -13.60 1.58 -43.74
CA LEU A 116 -13.25 1.42 -45.15
C LEU A 116 -13.82 0.12 -45.73
N ILE A 117 -13.63 -1.01 -45.02
CA ILE A 117 -14.11 -2.34 -45.44
C ILE A 117 -15.65 -2.35 -45.56
N VAL A 118 -16.38 -1.80 -44.59
CA VAL A 118 -17.84 -1.74 -44.61
C VAL A 118 -18.34 -0.96 -45.83
N ARG A 119 -17.70 0.18 -46.14
CA ARG A 119 -18.01 1.01 -47.31
C ARG A 119 -17.78 0.22 -48.60
N ASP A 120 -16.66 -0.48 -48.69
CA ASP A 120 -16.27 -1.31 -49.83
C ASP A 120 -17.25 -2.48 -50.07
N VAL A 121 -17.66 -3.15 -49.01
CA VAL A 121 -18.66 -4.24 -49.06
C VAL A 121 -20.03 -3.70 -49.47
N ALA A 122 -20.46 -2.55 -48.96
CA ALA A 122 -21.70 -1.90 -49.37
C ALA A 122 -21.68 -1.53 -50.87
N MET A 123 -20.58 -0.97 -51.36
CA MET A 123 -20.42 -0.64 -52.79
C MET A 123 -20.41 -1.89 -53.68
N ARG A 124 -19.81 -3.00 -53.24
CA ARG A 124 -19.85 -4.28 -53.97
C ARG A 124 -21.23 -4.93 -53.98
N THR A 125 -21.99 -4.84 -52.88
CA THR A 125 -23.34 -5.43 -52.79
C THR A 125 -24.37 -4.63 -53.59
N LEU A 126 -24.25 -3.29 -53.64
CA LEU A 126 -25.02 -2.46 -54.56
C LEU A 126 -24.72 -2.81 -56.03
N LYS A 127 -23.47 -3.19 -56.34
CA LYS A 127 -23.05 -3.64 -57.67
C LYS A 127 -23.55 -5.05 -58.05
N ARG A 128 -23.97 -5.88 -57.07
CA ARG A 128 -24.41 -7.28 -57.29
C ARG A 128 -25.91 -7.51 -57.24
N ARG A 129 -26.72 -6.54 -56.82
CA ARG A 129 -28.19 -6.61 -56.95
C ARG A 129 -28.68 -6.31 -58.37
N LYS A 130 -28.01 -6.87 -59.38
CA LYS A 130 -28.63 -6.99 -60.70
C LYS A 130 -29.20 -8.39 -60.94
N ASP A 131 -28.73 -9.47 -60.28
CA ASP A 131 -29.22 -10.82 -60.62
C ASP A 131 -29.26 -11.85 -59.46
N CYS A 132 -30.45 -12.46 -59.31
CA CYS A 132 -30.77 -13.85 -58.93
C CYS A 132 -30.99 -14.29 -57.46
N GLU A 133 -31.96 -15.21 -57.37
CA GLU A 133 -32.83 -15.65 -56.27
C GLU A 133 -32.55 -17.15 -55.92
N LEU A 134 -33.10 -17.61 -54.78
CA LEU A 134 -33.52 -18.99 -54.46
C LEU A 134 -32.58 -20.03 -53.79
N ASP A 135 -33.00 -20.38 -52.56
CA ASP A 135 -33.32 -21.70 -51.97
C ASP A 135 -32.28 -22.76 -51.49
N GLU A 136 -32.52 -23.18 -50.24
CA GLU A 136 -32.08 -24.37 -49.47
C GLU A 136 -33.20 -25.44 -49.51
N PRO A 137 -32.99 -26.79 -49.35
CA PRO A 137 -32.86 -27.40 -47.99
C PRO A 137 -32.24 -28.83 -47.79
N LYS A 138 -31.68 -29.05 -46.59
CA LYS A 138 -31.73 -30.20 -45.59
C LYS A 138 -31.52 -31.71 -45.96
N LYS A 139 -30.59 -32.37 -45.24
CA LYS A 139 -30.59 -33.81 -44.82
C LYS A 139 -30.00 -33.98 -43.39
N LYS A 140 -30.64 -34.78 -42.51
CA LYS A 140 -30.14 -35.12 -41.14
C LYS A 140 -29.19 -36.33 -41.20
N SER A 141 -28.08 -36.29 -40.45
CA SER A 141 -26.90 -37.18 -40.63
C SER A 141 -26.49 -37.97 -39.36
N PRO A 142 -25.63 -39.01 -39.47
CA PRO A 142 -25.16 -39.92 -38.39
C PRO A 142 -24.29 -39.28 -37.28
N THR A 143 -24.40 -37.96 -37.09
CA THR A 143 -23.45 -37.12 -36.35
C THR A 143 -23.47 -37.27 -34.83
N GLU A 144 -24.51 -37.83 -34.21
CA GLU A 144 -24.67 -37.79 -32.74
C GLU A 144 -23.67 -38.68 -31.99
N ASN A 145 -23.41 -39.91 -32.44
CA ASN A 145 -22.47 -40.81 -31.74
C ASN A 145 -21.01 -40.33 -31.82
N ARG A 146 -20.62 -39.62 -32.90
CA ARG A 146 -19.29 -38.98 -33.02
C ARG A 146 -19.15 -37.76 -32.12
N ARG A 147 -20.22 -36.99 -31.93
CA ARG A 147 -20.21 -35.80 -31.05
C ARG A 147 -20.01 -36.21 -29.59
N ASN A 148 -20.65 -37.29 -29.15
CA ASN A 148 -20.50 -37.77 -27.78
C ASN A 148 -19.09 -38.31 -27.50
N SER A 149 -18.47 -38.99 -28.48
CA SER A 149 -17.09 -39.46 -28.36
C SER A 149 -16.06 -38.32 -28.35
N LEU A 150 -16.31 -37.24 -29.09
CA LEU A 150 -15.43 -36.06 -29.10
C LEU A 150 -15.55 -35.26 -27.81
N ALA A 151 -16.78 -35.08 -27.29
CA ALA A 151 -17.01 -34.41 -26.01
C ALA A 151 -16.29 -35.12 -24.86
N ALA A 152 -16.40 -36.46 -24.79
CA ALA A 152 -15.68 -37.25 -23.78
C ALA A 152 -14.16 -37.14 -23.89
N ALA A 153 -13.61 -37.01 -25.10
CA ALA A 153 -12.17 -36.82 -25.29
C ALA A 153 -11.70 -35.44 -24.80
N ILE A 154 -12.49 -34.39 -25.06
CA ILE A 154 -12.21 -33.02 -24.60
C ILE A 154 -12.29 -32.93 -23.08
N GLU A 155 -13.30 -33.55 -22.46
CA GLU A 155 -13.43 -33.60 -21.00
C GLU A 155 -12.24 -34.33 -20.35
N ALA A 156 -11.86 -35.50 -20.88
CA ALA A 156 -10.71 -36.26 -20.37
C ALA A 156 -9.36 -35.55 -20.57
N GLU A 157 -9.22 -34.72 -21.60
CA GLU A 157 -8.04 -33.87 -21.80
C GLU A 157 -8.05 -32.68 -20.83
N GLY A 158 -9.21 -32.02 -20.65
CA GLY A 158 -9.38 -30.92 -19.71
C GLY A 158 -9.15 -31.34 -18.25
N GLU A 159 -9.60 -32.53 -17.85
CA GLU A 159 -9.33 -33.09 -16.52
C GLU A 159 -7.83 -33.29 -16.27
N ARG A 160 -7.08 -33.74 -17.29
CA ARG A 160 -5.62 -33.89 -17.17
C ARG A 160 -4.92 -32.55 -17.10
N GLU A 161 -5.35 -31.56 -17.89
CA GLU A 161 -4.81 -30.21 -17.85
C GLU A 161 -5.05 -29.55 -16.49
N LEU A 162 -6.25 -29.70 -15.92
CA LEU A 162 -6.58 -29.22 -14.59
C LEU A 162 -5.75 -29.90 -13.50
N ALA A 163 -5.55 -31.22 -13.58
CA ALA A 163 -4.73 -31.95 -12.61
C ALA A 163 -3.26 -31.49 -12.63
N VAL A 164 -2.69 -31.24 -13.82
CA VAL A 164 -1.33 -30.70 -13.94
C VAL A 164 -1.26 -29.30 -13.34
N ARG A 165 -2.22 -28.44 -13.68
CA ARG A 165 -2.27 -27.06 -13.17
C ARG A 165 -2.47 -27.01 -11.66
N GLU A 166 -3.27 -27.92 -11.11
CA GLU A 166 -3.46 -28.05 -9.65
C GLU A 166 -2.15 -28.44 -8.97
N LYS A 167 -1.42 -29.43 -9.50
CA LYS A 167 -0.10 -29.83 -8.97
C LYS A 167 0.92 -28.69 -9.05
N GLU A 168 0.90 -27.91 -10.11
CA GLU A 168 1.76 -26.74 -10.25
C GLU A 168 1.41 -25.65 -9.23
N LEU A 169 0.12 -25.36 -9.03
CA LEU A 169 -0.32 -24.42 -8.01
C LEU A 169 0.00 -24.90 -6.58
N GLU A 170 -0.13 -26.20 -6.31
CA GLU A 170 0.29 -26.81 -5.04
C GLU A 170 1.79 -26.62 -4.80
N PHE A 171 2.62 -26.85 -5.83
CA PHE A 171 4.06 -26.66 -5.75
C PHE A 171 4.42 -25.19 -5.48
N GLN A 172 3.76 -24.26 -6.17
CA GLN A 172 3.95 -22.82 -5.93
C GLN A 172 3.55 -22.43 -4.51
N ARG A 173 2.40 -22.90 -4.02
CA ARG A 173 1.95 -22.67 -2.64
C ARG A 173 2.95 -23.20 -1.62
N PHE A 174 3.44 -24.43 -1.83
CA PHE A 174 4.45 -25.03 -0.95
C PHE A 174 5.73 -24.18 -0.90
N LYS A 175 6.21 -23.72 -2.06
CA LYS A 175 7.38 -22.85 -2.14
C LYS A 175 7.19 -21.55 -1.35
N PHE A 176 6.06 -20.87 -1.57
CA PHE A 176 5.74 -19.65 -0.83
C PHE A 176 5.61 -19.89 0.68
N GLU A 177 4.97 -21.00 1.09
CA GLU A 177 4.81 -21.32 2.50
C GLU A 177 6.16 -21.62 3.18
N ALA A 178 7.07 -22.31 2.49
CA ALA A 178 8.42 -22.57 2.97
C ALA A 178 9.23 -21.26 3.12
N GLU A 179 9.18 -20.39 2.11
CA GLU A 179 9.85 -19.08 2.15
C GLU A 179 9.32 -18.19 3.28
N LEU A 180 8.01 -18.22 3.53
CA LEU A 180 7.38 -17.45 4.59
C LEU A 180 7.80 -17.97 5.99
N LYS A 181 7.85 -19.30 6.17
CA LYS A 181 8.36 -19.93 7.39
C LYS A 181 9.83 -19.61 7.65
N GLU A 182 10.67 -19.65 6.62
CA GLU A 182 12.09 -19.30 6.74
C GLU A 182 12.27 -17.83 7.16
N ARG A 183 11.50 -16.93 6.56
CA ARG A 183 11.52 -15.50 6.91
C ARG A 183 11.01 -15.24 8.33
N GLU A 184 10.00 -15.97 8.79
CA GLU A 184 9.53 -15.91 10.17
C GLU A 184 10.59 -16.42 11.16
N LEU A 185 11.28 -17.51 10.82
CA LEU A 185 12.39 -18.04 11.63
C LEU A 185 13.52 -17.03 11.74
N LEU A 186 13.96 -16.44 10.62
CA LEU A 186 15.01 -15.40 10.63
C LEU A 186 14.63 -14.22 11.52
N ARG A 187 13.39 -13.72 11.39
CA ARG A 187 12.87 -12.65 12.28
C ARG A 187 12.81 -13.06 13.75
N GLY A 188 12.58 -14.34 14.03
CA GLY A 188 12.62 -14.89 15.38
C GLY A 188 14.03 -14.86 15.96
N LEU A 189 15.00 -15.32 15.18
CA LEU A 189 16.42 -15.36 15.57
C LEU A 189 16.96 -13.96 15.88
N ASP A 190 16.67 -12.96 15.03
CA ASP A 190 17.11 -11.57 15.28
C ASP A 190 16.57 -11.01 16.60
N ARG A 191 15.34 -11.36 16.96
CA ARG A 191 14.72 -10.93 18.23
C ARG A 191 15.34 -11.64 19.42
N GLU A 192 15.67 -12.92 19.28
CA GLU A 192 16.32 -13.72 20.31
C GLU A 192 17.77 -13.26 20.53
N GLU A 193 18.50 -12.95 19.47
CA GLU A 193 19.87 -12.43 19.55
C GLU A 193 19.91 -11.08 20.26
N LYS A 194 19.05 -10.13 19.84
CA LYS A 194 18.91 -8.83 20.54
C LYS A 194 18.49 -8.98 22.01
N LYS A 195 17.71 -10.02 22.34
CA LYS A 195 17.36 -10.32 23.72
C LYS A 195 18.55 -10.90 24.49
N ALA A 196 19.26 -11.86 23.91
CA ALA A 196 20.44 -12.47 24.51
C ALA A 196 21.55 -11.44 24.76
N GLU A 197 21.74 -10.48 23.85
CA GLU A 197 22.71 -9.41 24.01
C GLU A 197 22.36 -8.48 25.19
N ARG A 198 21.08 -8.11 25.33
CA ARG A 198 20.60 -7.36 26.50
C ARG A 198 20.80 -8.14 27.79
N ASP A 199 20.42 -9.42 27.81
CA ASP A 199 20.58 -10.29 28.98
C ASP A 199 22.08 -10.44 29.35
N HIS A 200 22.96 -10.54 28.35
CA HIS A 200 24.41 -10.57 28.54
C HIS A 200 24.94 -9.25 29.11
N GLN A 201 24.51 -8.10 28.60
CA GLN A 201 24.88 -6.79 29.17
C GLN A 201 24.42 -6.65 30.63
N VAL A 202 23.19 -7.08 30.94
CA VAL A 202 22.65 -7.09 32.31
C VAL A 202 23.49 -7.98 33.23
N LEU A 203 23.88 -9.18 32.77
CA LEU A 203 24.75 -10.08 33.52
C LEU A 203 26.13 -9.47 33.79
N LEU A 204 26.75 -8.85 32.78
CA LEU A 204 28.03 -8.17 32.93
C LEU A 204 27.94 -7.03 33.94
N ALA A 205 26.91 -6.18 33.85
CA ALA A 205 26.67 -5.09 34.79
C ALA A 205 26.46 -5.60 36.22
N ALA A 206 25.66 -6.66 36.39
CA ALA A 206 25.44 -7.29 37.69
C ALA A 206 26.73 -7.89 38.28
N SER A 207 27.58 -8.49 37.44
CA SER A 207 28.87 -9.05 37.88
C SER A 207 29.90 -7.97 38.24
N ARG A 208 29.80 -6.79 37.63
CA ARG A 208 30.63 -5.62 37.95
C ARG A 208 30.18 -5.00 39.28
N ALA A 209 28.87 -4.86 39.49
CA ALA A 209 28.30 -4.33 40.73
C ALA A 209 28.60 -5.20 41.96
N ARG A 210 28.73 -6.52 41.81
CA ARG A 210 29.10 -7.43 42.91
C ARG A 210 30.60 -7.44 43.25
N ARG A 211 31.45 -6.86 42.40
CA ARG A 211 32.90 -6.79 42.59
C ARG A 211 33.37 -5.46 43.18
N CYS A 212 32.49 -4.47 43.28
CA CYS A 212 32.69 -3.22 44.02
C CYS A 212 32.09 -3.34 45.42
#